data_AF-A0A2V9GUF8-F1
#
_entry.id   AF-A0A2V9GUF8-F1
#
_cell.length_a   1.000
_cell.length_b   1.000
_cell.length_c   1.000
_cell.angle_alpha   90.00
_cell.angle_beta   90.00
_cell.angle_gamma   90.00
#
_symmetry.space_group_name_H-M   'P 1'
#
loop_
_entity.id
_entity.type
_entity.pdbx_description
1 polymer ?
#
loop_
_entity_poly.entity_id
_entity_poly.type
_entity_poly.pdbx_seq_one_letter_code
_entity_poly.pdbx_strand_id
1 'polypeptide(L)'
;MLALRMKLRSYATILLMLPADPSASNSFTAADVVVILRERGWLTSEPSLEQHAWCERAASMLGGHAADHVALADLLGLVFQYHAREIISRVESHVVLSRYAARDVLRRVALLLLDGAPLTSERFMEIVTALKNGMELRGRELFHPIRLALAGRAGEGELDRVILLLDEAAVLSFAAPVKSARARILEFCSALD
;
A
#
# COMPACT_ATOMS: atom_id res chain seq x y z
N MET A 1 -32.49 19.20 1.46
CA MET A 1 -31.51 18.94 2.54
C MET A 1 -30.87 17.54 2.52
N LEU A 2 -31.26 16.61 1.62
CA LEU A 2 -30.64 15.27 1.52
C LEU A 2 -29.40 15.20 0.61
N ALA A 3 -29.30 16.08 -0.40
CA ALA A 3 -28.20 16.05 -1.39
C ALA A 3 -26.84 16.48 -0.84
N LEU A 4 -26.80 17.19 0.30
CA LEU A 4 -25.55 17.65 0.91
C LEU A 4 -24.87 16.54 1.76
N ARG A 5 -25.63 15.55 2.26
CA ARG A 5 -25.09 14.42 3.03
C ARG A 5 -24.40 13.34 2.17
N MET A 6 -24.74 13.23 0.89
CA MET A 6 -24.06 12.30 -0.04
C MET A 6 -22.74 12.84 -0.60
N LYS A 7 -22.60 14.16 -0.76
CA LYS A 7 -21.35 14.78 -1.24
C LYS A 7 -20.21 14.72 -0.23
N LEU A 8 -20.50 14.71 1.08
CA LEU A 8 -19.45 14.63 2.11
C LEU A 8 -18.80 13.24 2.26
N ARG A 9 -19.40 12.15 1.77
CA ARG A 9 -18.77 10.82 1.81
C ARG A 9 -17.71 10.59 0.73
N SER A 10 -17.74 11.36 -0.36
CA SER A 10 -16.81 11.18 -1.49
C SER A 10 -15.48 11.93 -1.31
N TYR A 11 -15.41 12.87 -0.37
CA TYR A 11 -14.17 13.62 -0.04
C TYR A 11 -13.34 12.96 1.07
N ALA A 12 -13.89 11.98 1.79
CA ALA A 12 -13.22 11.34 2.92
C ALA A 12 -11.93 10.57 2.53
N THR A 13 -11.80 10.14 1.28
CA THR A 13 -10.62 9.37 0.85
C THR A 13 -9.39 10.22 0.55
N ILE A 14 -9.53 11.54 0.36
CA ILE A 14 -8.37 12.46 0.20
C ILE A 14 -8.00 13.11 1.53
N LEU A 15 -8.94 13.20 2.47
CA LEU A 15 -8.69 13.77 3.79
C LEU A 15 -7.86 12.87 4.72
N LEU A 16 -7.46 11.67 4.29
CA LEU A 16 -6.71 10.68 5.08
C LEU A 16 -5.18 10.72 4.91
N MET A 17 -4.64 11.78 4.29
CA MET A 17 -3.22 12.15 4.41
C MET A 17 -2.97 13.21 5.50
N LEU A 18 -4.00 13.61 6.24
CA LEU A 18 -3.81 14.24 7.57
C LEU A 18 -3.26 13.20 8.55
N PRO A 19 -2.55 13.62 9.62
CA PRO A 19 -2.06 12.70 10.65
C PRO A 19 -3.21 11.78 11.10
N ALA A 20 -2.87 10.53 11.39
CA ALA A 20 -3.80 9.51 11.83
C ALA A 20 -4.83 10.07 12.83
N ASP A 21 -6.06 9.54 12.77
CA ASP A 21 -7.10 9.82 13.75
C ASP A 21 -6.47 9.78 15.17
N PRO A 22 -6.40 10.90 15.92
CA PRO A 22 -5.65 10.97 17.17
C PRO A 22 -6.23 10.09 18.29
N SER A 23 -7.29 9.33 17.97
CA SER A 23 -7.97 8.39 18.85
C SER A 23 -7.41 6.96 18.78
N ALA A 24 -6.66 6.59 17.73
CA ALA A 24 -5.88 5.36 17.72
C ALA A 24 -4.48 5.65 18.27
N SER A 25 -4.31 5.50 19.58
CA SER A 25 -3.00 5.55 20.22
C SER A 25 -2.09 4.50 19.59
N ASN A 26 -1.13 4.93 18.76
CA ASN A 26 -0.15 4.01 18.21
C ASN A 26 0.75 3.50 19.35
N SER A 27 0.54 2.25 19.75
CA SER A 27 1.28 1.59 20.81
C SER A 27 2.54 0.88 20.32
N PHE A 28 2.74 0.79 19.00
CA PHE A 28 3.86 0.07 18.41
C PHE A 28 5.06 0.98 18.18
N THR A 29 6.23 0.40 18.37
CA THR A 29 7.54 1.03 18.22
C THR A 29 8.36 0.34 17.14
N ALA A 30 9.50 0.92 16.78
CA ALA A 30 10.46 0.26 15.89
C ALA A 30 10.95 -1.09 16.43
N ALA A 31 11.03 -1.25 17.76
CA ALA A 31 11.43 -2.51 18.39
C ALA A 31 10.40 -3.62 18.11
N ASP A 32 9.10 -3.31 18.16
CA ASP A 32 8.04 -4.28 17.85
C ASP A 32 8.12 -4.73 16.38
N VAL A 33 8.36 -3.78 15.47
CA VAL A 33 8.58 -4.12 14.05
C VAL A 33 9.80 -5.01 13.88
N VAL A 34 10.93 -4.69 14.52
CA VAL A 34 12.15 -5.53 14.46
C VAL A 34 11.89 -6.95 14.97
N VAL A 35 11.12 -7.11 16.04
CA VAL A 35 10.71 -8.44 16.56
C VAL A 35 9.93 -9.21 15.49
N ILE A 36 8.90 -8.59 14.90
CA ILE A 36 8.12 -9.21 13.81
C ILE A 36 9.01 -9.62 12.65
N LEU A 37 9.89 -8.73 12.18
CA LEU A 37 10.76 -9.01 11.04
C LEU A 37 11.68 -10.22 11.33
N ARG A 38 12.16 -10.36 12.57
CA ARG A 38 12.97 -11.50 13.00
C ARG A 38 12.17 -12.80 13.06
N GLU A 39 10.99 -12.77 13.67
CA GLU A 39 10.09 -13.93 13.75
C GLU A 39 9.69 -14.45 12.36
N ARG A 40 9.50 -13.54 11.41
CA ARG A 40 9.16 -13.86 10.01
C ARG A 40 10.39 -14.19 9.14
N GLY A 41 11.60 -14.08 9.69
CA GLY A 41 12.85 -14.35 8.97
C GLY A 41 13.23 -13.30 7.92
N TRP A 42 12.63 -12.11 7.95
CA TRP A 42 12.94 -10.99 7.04
C TRP A 42 14.11 -10.14 7.53
N LEU A 43 14.47 -10.26 8.80
CA LEU A 43 15.68 -9.69 9.38
C LEU A 43 16.42 -10.76 10.18
N THR A 44 17.66 -11.07 9.81
CA THR A 44 18.45 -12.14 10.43
C THR A 44 19.57 -11.64 11.34
N SER A 45 19.88 -10.35 11.27
CA SER A 45 20.96 -9.70 12.01
C SER A 45 20.45 -8.45 12.74
N GLU A 46 21.33 -7.76 13.46
CA GLU A 46 21.01 -6.41 13.95
C GLU A 46 20.71 -5.48 12.77
N PRO A 47 19.62 -4.68 12.84
CA PRO A 47 19.26 -3.78 11.75
C PRO A 47 20.33 -2.70 11.57
N SER A 48 20.63 -2.36 10.33
CA SER A 48 21.38 -1.14 10.01
C SER A 48 20.62 0.11 10.48
N LEU A 49 21.29 1.27 10.51
CA LEU A 49 20.62 2.55 10.83
C LEU A 49 19.45 2.83 9.88
N GLU A 50 19.60 2.51 8.60
CA GLU A 50 18.56 2.71 7.60
C GLU A 50 17.38 1.75 7.79
N GLN A 51 17.66 0.48 8.12
CA GLN A 51 16.61 -0.49 8.47
C GLN A 51 15.88 -0.12 9.75
N HIS A 52 16.59 0.38 10.76
CA HIS A 52 15.98 0.86 11.98
C HIS A 52 15.06 2.06 11.71
N ALA A 53 15.53 3.04 10.93
CA ALA A 53 14.72 4.18 10.53
C ALA A 53 13.48 3.76 9.71
N TRP A 54 13.61 2.74 8.86
CA TRP A 54 12.47 2.15 8.17
C TRP A 54 11.48 1.50 9.15
N CYS A 55 11.96 0.76 10.16
CA CYS A 55 11.13 0.19 11.21
C CYS A 55 10.37 1.24 12.01
N GLU A 56 11.01 2.39 12.33
CA GLU A 56 10.35 3.53 12.97
C GLU A 56 9.20 4.08 12.11
N ARG A 57 9.45 4.29 10.81
CA ARG A 57 8.41 4.73 9.87
C ARG A 57 7.29 3.71 9.74
N ALA A 58 7.62 2.43 9.62
CA ALA A 58 6.63 1.36 9.52
C ALA A 58 5.74 1.28 10.77
N ALA A 59 6.33 1.38 11.96
CA ALA A 59 5.59 1.46 13.22
C ALA A 59 4.67 2.68 13.25
N SER A 60 5.18 3.86 12.91
CA SER A 60 4.41 5.11 12.86
C SER A 60 3.21 5.04 11.92
N MET A 61 3.40 4.48 10.72
CA MET A 61 2.37 4.42 9.69
C MET A 61 1.35 3.31 9.95
N LEU A 62 1.79 2.11 10.32
CA LEU A 62 0.92 0.93 10.41
C LEU A 62 0.34 0.71 11.81
N GLY A 63 1.03 1.15 12.87
CA GLY A 63 0.67 0.79 14.24
C GLY A 63 -0.70 1.30 14.69
N GLY A 64 -1.11 2.49 14.26
CA GLY A 64 -2.47 3.00 14.50
C GLY A 64 -3.59 2.24 13.76
N HIS A 65 -3.24 1.33 12.85
CA HIS A 65 -4.17 0.51 12.06
C HIS A 65 -4.10 -0.98 12.41
N ALA A 66 -3.24 -1.35 13.36
CA ALA A 66 -3.11 -2.71 13.87
C ALA A 66 -3.72 -2.80 15.27
N ALA A 67 -4.65 -3.74 15.47
CA ALA A 67 -5.25 -3.96 16.78
C ALA A 67 -4.29 -4.66 17.76
N ASP A 68 -3.39 -5.48 17.23
CA ASP A 68 -2.45 -6.29 17.98
C ASP A 68 -1.20 -6.63 17.15
N HIS A 69 -0.27 -7.37 17.77
CA HIS A 69 0.97 -7.83 17.16
C HIS A 69 0.73 -8.62 15.86
N VAL A 70 -0.30 -9.46 15.82
CA VAL A 70 -0.61 -10.30 14.66
C VAL A 70 -1.10 -9.43 13.50
N ALA A 71 -1.99 -8.47 13.76
CA ALA A 71 -2.48 -7.53 12.76
C ALA A 71 -1.35 -6.67 12.18
N LEU A 72 -0.40 -6.23 13.00
CA LEU A 72 0.77 -5.50 12.52
C LEU A 72 1.67 -6.40 11.66
N ALA A 73 1.90 -7.64 12.10
CA ALA A 73 2.69 -8.61 11.34
C ALA A 73 2.07 -8.95 9.99
N ASP A 74 0.74 -8.99 9.89
CA ASP A 74 0.04 -9.23 8.64
C ASP A 74 0.14 -8.03 7.69
N LEU A 75 0.07 -6.79 8.19
CA LEU A 75 0.32 -5.59 7.38
C LEU A 75 1.76 -5.53 6.87
N LEU A 76 2.74 -5.83 7.72
CA LEU A 76 4.14 -5.93 7.32
C LEU A 76 4.36 -7.05 6.31
N GLY A 77 3.65 -8.17 6.44
CA GLY A 77 3.65 -9.25 5.45
C GLY A 77 3.35 -8.81 4.03
N LEU A 78 2.47 -7.81 3.86
CA LEU A 78 2.16 -7.26 2.54
C LEU A 78 3.36 -6.52 1.89
N VAL A 79 4.34 -6.06 2.68
CA VAL A 79 5.58 -5.43 2.19
C VAL A 79 6.59 -6.50 1.73
N PHE A 80 6.72 -7.61 2.44
CA PHE A 80 7.75 -8.61 2.16
C PHE A 80 7.28 -9.77 1.28
N GLN A 81 5.99 -10.08 1.28
CA GLN A 81 5.42 -11.21 0.55
C GLN A 81 4.54 -10.71 -0.59
N TYR A 82 5.04 -10.84 -1.82
CA TYR A 82 4.30 -10.41 -3.00
C TYR A 82 4.56 -11.30 -4.21
N HIS A 83 3.47 -11.89 -4.73
CA HIS A 83 3.46 -12.69 -5.95
C HIS A 83 2.19 -12.39 -6.75
N ALA A 84 2.34 -11.72 -7.91
CA ALA A 84 1.20 -11.25 -8.68
C ALA A 84 0.27 -12.39 -9.14
N ARG A 85 0.83 -13.51 -9.58
CA ARG A 85 0.05 -14.67 -10.04
C ARG A 85 -0.82 -15.25 -8.93
N GLU A 86 -0.26 -15.39 -7.72
CA GLU A 86 -1.02 -15.86 -6.56
C GLU A 86 -2.14 -14.89 -6.22
N ILE A 87 -1.85 -13.58 -6.19
CA ILE A 87 -2.86 -12.55 -5.93
C ILE A 87 -3.98 -12.64 -6.96
N ILE A 88 -3.67 -12.65 -8.26
CA ILE A 88 -4.66 -12.67 -9.35
C ILE A 88 -5.53 -13.92 -9.29
N SER A 89 -4.99 -15.07 -8.86
CA SER A 89 -5.73 -16.33 -8.74
C SER A 89 -6.81 -16.36 -7.64
N ARG A 90 -6.81 -15.37 -6.74
CA ARG A 90 -7.79 -15.30 -5.64
C ARG A 90 -9.15 -14.82 -6.15
N VAL A 91 -10.21 -15.39 -5.60
CA VAL A 91 -11.60 -15.02 -5.93
C VAL A 91 -11.86 -13.53 -5.65
N GLU A 92 -11.35 -12.97 -4.55
CA GLU A 92 -11.55 -11.55 -4.25
C GLU A 92 -10.88 -10.62 -5.28
N SER A 93 -9.76 -11.04 -5.84
CA SER A 93 -9.05 -10.30 -6.89
C SER A 93 -9.88 -10.23 -8.16
N HIS A 94 -10.51 -11.33 -8.56
CA HIS A 94 -11.40 -11.34 -9.71
C HIS A 94 -12.59 -10.38 -9.53
N VAL A 95 -13.15 -10.28 -8.33
CA VAL A 95 -14.25 -9.33 -8.02
C VAL A 95 -13.82 -7.88 -8.22
N VAL A 96 -12.57 -7.53 -7.94
CA VAL A 96 -12.04 -6.18 -8.18
C VAL A 96 -11.74 -5.97 -9.66
N LEU A 97 -11.11 -6.94 -10.30
CA LEU A 97 -10.67 -6.86 -11.71
C LEU A 97 -11.82 -6.92 -12.71
N SER A 98 -12.97 -7.49 -12.32
CA SER A 98 -14.18 -7.52 -13.15
C SER A 98 -14.97 -6.21 -13.11
N ARG A 99 -14.60 -5.25 -12.24
CA ARG A 99 -15.26 -3.94 -12.18
C ARG A 99 -14.91 -3.10 -13.39
N TYR A 100 -15.84 -2.21 -13.74
CA TYR A 100 -15.65 -1.23 -14.80
C TYR A 100 -14.34 -0.45 -14.59
N ALA A 101 -13.58 -0.31 -15.68
CA ALA A 101 -12.30 0.43 -15.75
C ALA A 101 -11.16 -0.05 -14.82
N ALA A 102 -11.29 -1.16 -14.09
CA ALA A 102 -10.24 -1.63 -13.17
C ALA A 102 -8.90 -1.86 -13.90
N ARG A 103 -8.94 -2.51 -15.07
CA ARG A 103 -7.74 -2.72 -15.90
C ARG A 103 -7.16 -1.42 -16.45
N ASP A 104 -7.99 -0.42 -16.75
CA ASP A 104 -7.54 0.86 -17.27
C ASP A 104 -6.85 1.70 -16.18
N VAL A 105 -7.36 1.64 -14.94
CA VAL A 105 -6.67 2.20 -13.76
C VAL A 105 -5.27 1.58 -13.64
N LEU A 106 -5.17 0.25 -13.70
CA LEU A 106 -3.88 -0.45 -13.57
C LEU A 106 -2.89 -0.06 -14.66
N ARG A 107 -3.32 -0.02 -15.92
CA ARG A 107 -2.49 0.44 -17.04
C ARG A 107 -2.00 1.87 -16.83
N ARG A 108 -2.87 2.77 -16.37
CA ARG A 108 -2.49 4.17 -16.16
C ARG A 108 -1.52 4.33 -14.99
N VAL A 109 -1.72 3.58 -13.90
CA VAL A 109 -0.78 3.51 -12.77
C VAL A 109 0.57 2.98 -13.23
N ALA A 110 0.60 1.91 -14.04
CA ALA A 110 1.84 1.36 -14.59
C ALA A 110 2.64 2.41 -15.37
N LEU A 111 1.97 3.16 -16.26
CA LEU A 111 2.62 4.24 -17.01
C LEU A 111 3.19 5.33 -16.09
N LEU A 112 2.42 5.77 -15.08
CA LEU A 112 2.86 6.82 -14.17
C LEU A 112 4.02 6.41 -13.24
N LEU A 113 4.12 5.11 -12.93
CA LEU A 113 5.22 4.53 -12.14
C LEU A 113 6.45 4.20 -12.99
N LEU A 114 6.30 3.98 -14.29
CA LEU A 114 7.41 3.69 -15.19
C LEU A 114 8.33 4.89 -15.41
N ASP A 115 7.74 6.09 -15.50
CA ASP A 115 8.43 7.35 -15.82
C ASP A 115 8.89 8.13 -14.58
N GLY A 116 8.84 7.52 -13.39
CA GLY A 116 8.92 8.23 -12.11
C GLY A 116 10.13 7.91 -11.24
N ALA A 117 10.41 8.85 -10.32
CA ALA A 117 11.24 8.62 -9.13
C ALA A 117 10.61 7.58 -8.19
N PRO A 118 11.36 7.08 -7.18
CA PRO A 118 10.80 6.19 -6.16
C PRO A 118 9.50 6.72 -5.55
N LEU A 119 8.59 5.81 -5.19
CA LEU A 119 7.27 6.15 -4.72
C LEU A 119 7.30 6.74 -3.29
N THR A 120 7.26 8.06 -3.19
CA THR A 120 7.03 8.80 -1.92
C THR A 120 5.55 9.15 -1.73
N SER A 121 5.21 9.69 -0.55
CA SER A 121 3.86 10.20 -0.27
C SER A 121 3.44 11.29 -1.26
N GLU A 122 4.32 12.23 -1.56
CA GLU A 122 4.10 13.31 -2.53
C GLU A 122 3.87 12.72 -3.91
N ARG A 123 4.73 11.79 -4.32
CA ARG A 123 4.60 11.14 -5.64
C ARG A 123 3.33 10.32 -5.76
N PHE A 124 2.94 9.60 -4.71
CA PHE A 124 1.68 8.86 -4.69
C PHE A 124 0.48 9.80 -4.83
N MET A 125 0.50 10.97 -4.18
CA MET A 125 -0.54 11.99 -4.34
C MET A 125 -0.60 12.58 -5.74
N GLU A 126 0.54 12.83 -6.38
CA GLU A 126 0.61 13.25 -7.77
C GLU A 126 -0.04 12.22 -8.70
N ILE A 127 0.30 10.93 -8.53
CA ILE A 127 -0.27 9.83 -9.31
C ILE A 127 -1.79 9.75 -9.12
N VAL A 128 -2.25 9.75 -7.86
CA VAL A 128 -3.69 9.70 -7.54
C VAL A 128 -4.43 10.91 -8.12
N THR A 129 -3.83 12.09 -8.09
CA THR A 129 -4.41 13.32 -8.64
C THR A 129 -4.48 13.25 -10.17
N ALA A 130 -3.41 12.80 -10.82
CA ALA A 130 -3.38 12.59 -12.27
C ALA A 130 -4.46 11.58 -12.72
N LEU A 131 -4.67 10.50 -11.96
CA LEU A 131 -5.73 9.53 -12.23
C LEU A 131 -7.12 10.16 -12.07
N LYS A 132 -7.37 10.92 -11.01
CA LYS A 132 -8.66 11.58 -10.77
C LYS A 132 -9.01 12.63 -11.82
N ASN A 133 -8.00 13.28 -12.39
CA ASN A 133 -8.18 14.28 -13.44
C ASN A 133 -8.36 13.63 -14.82
N GLY A 134 -7.68 12.51 -15.07
CA GLY A 134 -7.77 11.77 -16.33
C GLY A 134 -8.94 10.77 -16.39
N MET A 135 -9.59 10.48 -15.27
CA MET A 135 -10.64 9.47 -15.16
C MET A 135 -11.79 9.97 -14.27
N GLU A 136 -13.03 9.69 -14.66
CA GLU A 136 -14.23 9.99 -13.85
C GLU A 136 -14.46 8.97 -12.70
N LEU A 137 -13.39 8.34 -12.19
CA LEU A 137 -13.46 7.33 -11.15
C LEU A 137 -13.14 7.90 -9.77
N ARG A 138 -13.87 7.48 -8.73
CA ARG A 138 -13.67 7.95 -7.34
C ARG A 138 -13.80 6.79 -6.35
N GLY A 139 -13.29 7.01 -5.13
CA GLY A 139 -13.40 6.04 -4.04
C GLY A 139 -12.91 4.64 -4.43
N ARG A 140 -13.74 3.62 -4.17
CA ARG A 140 -13.36 2.21 -4.35
C ARG A 140 -12.99 1.83 -5.78
N GLU A 141 -13.62 2.43 -6.77
CA GLU A 141 -13.35 2.14 -8.19
C GLU A 141 -11.94 2.55 -8.61
N LEU A 142 -11.43 3.64 -8.02
CA LEU A 142 -10.07 4.09 -8.25
C LEU A 142 -9.06 3.34 -7.37
N PHE A 143 -9.34 3.24 -6.06
CA PHE A 143 -8.32 2.78 -5.10
C PHE A 143 -8.20 1.27 -4.98
N HIS A 144 -9.29 0.50 -5.14
CA HIS A 144 -9.21 -0.96 -4.97
C HIS A 144 -8.27 -1.61 -6.00
N PRO A 145 -8.30 -1.26 -7.30
CA PRO A 145 -7.34 -1.81 -8.25
C PRO A 145 -5.89 -1.47 -7.88
N ILE A 146 -5.62 -0.23 -7.48
CA ILE A 146 -4.28 0.22 -7.07
C ILE A 146 -3.77 -0.60 -5.88
N ARG A 147 -4.59 -0.72 -4.82
CA ARG A 147 -4.25 -1.47 -3.61
C ARG A 147 -4.09 -2.96 -3.90
N LEU A 148 -4.95 -3.53 -4.74
CA LEU A 148 -4.83 -4.90 -5.15
C LEU A 148 -3.49 -5.16 -5.84
N ALA A 149 -3.12 -4.33 -6.81
CA ALA A 149 -1.89 -4.51 -7.56
C ALA A 149 -0.63 -4.23 -6.74
N LEU A 150 -0.63 -3.23 -5.85
CA LEU A 150 0.58 -2.83 -5.14
C LEU A 150 0.71 -3.44 -3.74
N ALA A 151 -0.38 -3.66 -3.01
CA ALA A 151 -0.39 -4.25 -1.67
C ALA A 151 -0.86 -5.72 -1.65
N GLY A 152 -1.32 -6.27 -2.79
CA GLY A 152 -1.69 -7.68 -2.91
C GLY A 152 -3.09 -8.05 -2.42
N ARG A 153 -3.88 -7.06 -1.99
CA ARG A 153 -5.32 -7.22 -1.70
C ARG A 153 -6.05 -5.88 -1.87
N ALA A 154 -7.35 -5.93 -2.11
CA ALA A 154 -8.19 -4.75 -2.01
C ALA A 154 -8.57 -4.49 -0.54
N GLY A 155 -8.76 -3.23 -0.17
CA GLY A 155 -9.05 -2.85 1.21
C GLY A 155 -9.11 -1.34 1.37
N GLU A 156 -8.97 -0.87 2.60
CA GLU A 156 -9.15 0.53 2.96
C GLU A 156 -7.79 1.26 3.02
N GLY A 157 -7.75 2.45 3.63
CA GLY A 157 -6.62 3.39 3.55
C GLY A 157 -5.33 2.92 4.23
N GLU A 158 -5.36 1.91 5.09
CA GLU A 158 -4.18 1.27 5.67
C GLU A 158 -3.27 0.66 4.59
N LEU A 159 -3.83 0.21 3.47
CA LEU A 159 -3.05 -0.36 2.38
C LEU A 159 -2.26 0.70 1.60
N ASP A 160 -2.71 1.95 1.59
CA ASP A 160 -1.94 3.04 1.00
C ASP A 160 -0.62 3.24 1.77
N ARG A 161 -0.64 3.01 3.09
CA ARG A 161 0.55 3.10 3.94
C ARG A 161 1.53 1.96 3.70
N VAL A 162 1.03 0.75 3.48
CA VAL A 162 1.84 -0.40 3.04
C VAL A 162 2.54 -0.07 1.72
N ILE A 163 1.83 0.54 0.76
CA ILE A 163 2.39 0.92 -0.54
C ILE A 163 3.54 1.93 -0.40
N LEU A 164 3.39 2.90 0.51
CA LEU A 164 4.40 3.93 0.76
C LEU A 164 5.68 3.41 1.44
N LEU A 165 5.66 2.20 1.99
CA LEU A 165 6.84 1.57 2.60
C LEU A 165 7.66 0.74 1.59
N LEU A 166 7.13 0.49 0.39
CA LEU A 166 7.69 -0.47 -0.57
C LEU A 166 9.04 -0.05 -1.12
N ASP A 167 9.11 1.14 -1.70
CA ASP A 167 10.29 1.58 -2.45
C ASP A 167 11.50 1.79 -1.55
N GLU A 168 11.26 2.31 -0.34
CA GLU A 168 12.31 2.41 0.66
C GLU A 168 12.78 1.03 1.12
N ALA A 169 11.87 0.10 1.42
CA ALA A 169 12.27 -1.26 1.79
C ALA A 169 13.01 -1.99 0.66
N ALA A 170 12.67 -1.71 -0.60
CA ALA A 170 13.24 -2.35 -1.78
C ALA A 170 14.73 -2.03 -2.01
N VAL A 171 15.23 -0.92 -1.47
CA VAL A 171 16.66 -0.56 -1.54
C VAL A 171 17.46 -1.04 -0.32
N LEU A 172 16.78 -1.53 0.72
CA LEU A 172 17.42 -2.01 1.95
C LEU A 172 17.76 -3.51 1.87
N SER A 173 18.84 -3.89 2.55
CA SER A 173 19.34 -5.28 2.58
C SER A 173 18.61 -6.13 3.63
N PHE A 174 17.32 -6.35 3.44
CA PHE A 174 16.56 -7.35 4.21
C PHE A 174 16.87 -8.78 3.74
N ALA A 175 16.60 -9.77 4.60
CA ALA A 175 16.82 -11.17 4.25
C ALA A 175 15.85 -11.68 3.18
N ALA A 176 14.63 -11.11 3.16
CA ALA A 176 13.69 -11.28 2.05
C ALA A 176 13.71 -10.01 1.17
N PRO A 177 13.99 -10.13 -0.13
CA PRO A 177 14.02 -8.97 -1.02
C PRO A 177 12.62 -8.39 -1.19
N VAL A 178 12.49 -7.07 -1.04
CA VAL A 178 11.22 -6.35 -1.23
C VAL A 178 11.13 -5.81 -2.65
N LYS A 179 9.98 -6.02 -3.29
CA LYS A 179 9.67 -5.44 -4.61
C LYS A 179 9.14 -4.01 -4.44
N SER A 180 9.76 -3.07 -5.15
CA SER A 180 9.27 -1.70 -5.29
C SER A 180 7.88 -1.65 -5.93
N ALA A 181 7.16 -0.54 -5.76
CA ALA A 181 5.86 -0.32 -6.39
C ALA A 181 5.93 -0.47 -7.92
N ARG A 182 7.01 0.03 -8.54
CA ARG A 182 7.28 -0.15 -9.98
C ARG A 182 7.45 -1.62 -10.36
N ALA A 183 8.20 -2.40 -9.59
CA ALA A 183 8.37 -3.83 -9.85
C ALA A 183 7.04 -4.59 -9.70
N ARG A 184 6.27 -4.28 -8.65
CA ARG A 184 4.98 -4.91 -8.38
C ARG A 184 3.96 -4.63 -9.48
N ILE A 185 3.79 -3.38 -9.91
CA ILE A 185 2.80 -3.07 -10.96
C ILE A 185 3.16 -3.74 -12.29
N LEU A 186 4.45 -3.83 -12.63
CA LEU A 186 4.90 -4.50 -13.84
C LEU A 186 4.64 -6.00 -13.79
N GLU A 187 4.97 -6.65 -12.67
CA GLU A 187 4.67 -8.06 -12.45
C GLU A 187 3.16 -8.33 -12.49
N PHE A 188 2.36 -7.44 -11.89
CA PHE A 188 0.90 -7.54 -11.89
C PHE A 188 0.29 -7.43 -13.27
N CYS A 189 0.67 -6.40 -14.04
CA CYS A 189 0.22 -6.24 -15.42
C CYS A 189 0.64 -7.42 -16.30
N SER A 190 1.88 -7.90 -16.17
CA SER A 190 2.39 -9.04 -16.95
C SER A 190 1.67 -10.36 -16.63
N ALA A 191 1.05 -10.47 -15.45
CA ALA A 191 0.28 -11.64 -15.04
C ALA A 191 -1.23 -11.52 -15.38
N LEU A 192 -1.68 -10.35 -15.83
CA LEU A 192 -3.06 -10.12 -16.30
C LEU A 192 -3.23 -10.35 -17.81
N ASP A 193 -2.13 -10.23 -18.57
CA ASP A 193 -2.06 -10.53 -20.01
C ASP A 193 -2.11 -12.04 -20.26
#